data_AF-A0A9E5BKT1-F1
#
_entry.id   AF-A0A9E5BKT1-F1
#
_cell.length_a   1.000
_cell.length_b   1.000
_cell.length_c   1.000
_cell.angle_alpha   90.00
_cell.angle_beta   90.00
_cell.angle_gamma   90.00
#
_symmetry.space_group_name_H-M   'P 1'
#
loop_
_entity.id
_entity.type
_entity.pdbx_description
1 polymer ?
#
loop_
_entity_poly.entity_id
_entity_poly.type
_entity_poly.pdbx_seq_one_letter_code
_entity_poly.pdbx_strand_id
1 'polypeptide(L)' 'MSKTSTLDKPGLDLVAAVDLGSNSFRLLICQAYITPSGMQLRTIDTLREPVRLAAGLTPGKV' A
#
# COMPACT_ATOMS: atom_id res chain seq x y z
N MET A 1 -5.55 15.83 17.71
CA MET A 1 -5.80 14.46 18.19
C MET A 1 -4.68 13.58 17.70
N SER A 2 -3.73 13.28 18.57
CA SER A 2 -2.47 12.61 18.27
C SER A 2 -2.67 11.10 18.40
N LYS A 3 -2.48 10.34 17.31
CA LYS A 3 -2.48 8.87 17.40
C LYS A 3 -1.06 8.43 17.75
N THR A 4 -0.83 8.21 19.04
CA THR A 4 0.40 7.64 19.57
C THR A 4 0.49 6.18 19.11
N SER A 5 1.22 5.92 18.02
CA SER A 5 1.60 4.57 17.62
C SER A 5 2.94 4.22 18.26
N THR A 6 3.05 3.03 18.81
CA THR A 6 4.19 2.45 19.54
C THR A 6 5.44 2.19 18.65
N LEU A 7 5.88 3.18 17.87
CA LEU A 7 6.94 3.09 16.85
C LEU A 7 8.26 3.76 17.28
N ASP A 8 8.66 3.68 18.55
CA ASP A 8 9.97 4.18 18.99
C ASP A 8 11.10 3.14 18.83
N LYS A 9 10.98 2.23 17.84
CA LYS A 9 12.11 1.43 17.38
C LYS A 9 12.60 2.03 16.06
N PRO A 10 13.74 2.77 16.06
CA PRO A 10 14.31 3.27 14.82
C PRO A 10 14.67 2.06 13.93
N GLY A 11 13.98 1.93 12.79
CA GLY A 11 14.30 0.96 11.75
C GLY A 11 13.21 -0.03 11.36
N LEU A 12 11.97 0.05 11.87
CA LEU A 12 10.89 -0.86 11.50
C LEU A 12 9.55 -0.12 11.33
N ASP A 13 9.45 0.70 10.28
CA ASP A 13 8.18 1.33 9.93
C ASP A 13 7.33 0.33 9.13
N LEU A 14 6.07 0.15 9.53
CA LEU A 14 5.09 -0.56 8.71
C LEU A 14 4.50 0.41 7.70
N VAL A 15 4.66 0.09 6.42
CA VAL A 15 4.13 0.88 5.31
C VAL A 15 3.18 0.05 4.48
N ALA A 16 2.22 0.72 3.85
CA ALA A 16 1.27 0.10 2.95
C ALA A 16 1.18 0.89 1.65
N ALA A 17 1.10 0.18 0.53
CA ALA A 17 0.80 0.75 -0.78
C ALA A 17 -0.53 0.17 -1.27
N VAL A 18 -1.42 1.04 -1.73
CA VAL A 18 -2.70 0.68 -2.34
C VAL A 18 -2.69 1.11 -3.80
N ASP A 19 -3.01 0.17 -4.68
CA ASP A 19 -3.23 0.42 -6.11
C ASP A 19 -4.69 0.10 -6.46
N LEU A 20 -5.35 1.08 -7.07
CA LEU A 20 -6.75 1.04 -7.46
C LEU A 20 -6.86 1.06 -8.98
N GLY A 21 -6.79 -0.12 -9.57
CA GLY A 21 -7.06 -0.32 -10.99
C GLY A 21 -8.55 -0.49 -11.25
N SER A 22 -8.96 -0.23 -12.50
CA SER A 22 -10.36 -0.43 -12.95
C SER A 22 -10.91 -1.84 -12.68
N ASN A 23 -10.03 -2.84 -12.61
CA ASN A 23 -10.39 -4.26 -12.47
C ASN A 23 -9.80 -4.94 -11.23
N SER A 24 -8.95 -4.25 -10.46
CA SER A 24 -8.33 -4.84 -9.27
C SER A 24 -8.03 -3.80 -8.21
N PHE A 25 -8.38 -4.14 -6.97
CA PHE A 25 -7.81 -3.56 -5.77
C PHE A 25 -6.56 -4.36 -5.41
N ARG A 26 -5.45 -3.67 -5.14
CA ARG A 26 -4.21 -4.30 -4.66
C ARG A 26 -3.72 -3.57 -3.42
N LEU A 27 -3.38 -4.34 -2.40
CA LEU A 27 -2.70 -3.85 -1.20
C LEU A 27 -1.39 -4.61 -1.04
N LEU A 28 -0.32 -3.88 -0.79
CA LEU A 28 1.00 -4.38 -0.44
C LEU A 28 1.37 -3.82 0.93
N ILE A 29 1.66 -4.69 1.89
CA ILE A 29 2.15 -4.29 3.21
C ILE A 29 3.62 -4.65 3.30
N CYS A 30 4.46 -3.69 3.68
CA CYS A 30 5.90 -3.87 3.81
C CYS A 30 6.40 -3.39 5.17
N GLN A 31 7.49 -4.00 5.62
CA GLN A 31 8.37 -3.42 6.63
C GLN A 31 9.44 -2.60 5.92
N ALA A 32 9.53 -1.31 6.23
CA ALA A 32 10.59 -0.43 5.80
C ALA A 32 11.70 -0.39 6.84
N TYR A 33 12.94 -0.58 6.38
CA TYR A 33 14.15 -0.49 7.20
C TYR A 33 15.22 0.31 6.47
N ILE A 34 15.91 1.17 7.21
CA ILE A 34 17.03 1.96 6.72
C ILE A 34 18.31 1.16 6.95
N THR A 35 19.04 0.85 5.89
CA THR A 35 20.36 0.24 5.93
C THR A 35 21.41 1.28 5.52
N PRO A 36 22.72 1.01 5.73
CA PRO A 36 23.79 1.86 5.20
C PRO A 36 23.74 2.04 3.66
N SER A 37 23.08 1.13 2.94
CA SER A 37 22.89 1.20 1.48
C SER A 37 21.58 1.87 1.07
N GLY A 38 20.76 2.34 2.01
CA GLY A 38 19.53 3.08 1.76
C GLY A 38 18.28 2.42 2.35
N MET A 39 17.10 2.90 1.94
CA MET A 39 15.82 2.32 2.35
C MET A 39 15.58 0.99 1.62
N GLN A 40 15.22 -0.04 2.37
CA GLN A 40 14.79 -1.32 1.85
C GLN A 40 13.38 -1.65 2.35
N LEU A 41 12.61 -2.35 1.53
CA LEU A 41 11.27 -2.80 1.85
C LEU A 41 11.23 -4.33 1.83
N ARG A 42 10.78 -4.94 2.92
CA ARG A 42 10.45 -6.37 2.97
C ARG A 42 8.94 -6.52 2.95
N THR A 43 8.42 -7.16 1.90
CA THR A 43 7.00 -7.52 1.82
C THR A 43 6.61 -8.41 3.00
N ILE A 44 5.54 -8.02 3.69
CA ILE A 44 4.91 -8.79 4.77
C ILE A 44 3.71 -9.54 4.21
N ASP A 45 2.87 -8.83 3.47
CA ASP A 45 1.61 -9.39 2.97
C ASP A 45 1.16 -8.69 1.69
N THR A 46 0.34 -9.40 0.92
CA THR A 46 -0.26 -8.91 -0.32
C THR A 46 -1.71 -9.34 -0.40
N LEU A 47 -2.58 -8.41 -0.77
CA LEU A 47 -3.97 -8.70 -1.10
C LEU A 47 -4.25 -8.23 -2.53
N ARG A 48 -4.96 -9.07 -3.29
CA ARG A 48 -5.47 -8.72 -4.61
C ARG A 48 -6.90 -9.20 -4.73
N GLU A 49 -7.81 -8.24 -4.80
CA GLU A 49 -9.23 -8.53 -4.96
C GLU A 49 -9.73 -8.04 -6.33
N PRO A 50 -10.54 -8.85 -7.05
CA PRO A 50 -11.18 -8.39 -8.25
C PRO A 50 -12.19 -7.29 -7.91
N VAL A 51 -12.16 -6.20 -8.68
CA VAL A 51 -13.16 -5.13 -8.61
C VAL A 51 -13.60 -4.77 -10.02
N ARG A 52 -14.61 -3.91 -10.16
CA ARG A 52 -15.06 -3.39 -11.45
C ARG A 52 -15.32 -1.89 -11.36
N LEU A 53 -14.30 -1.13 -10.95
CA LEU A 53 -14.42 0.31 -10.72
C LEU A 53 -14.80 1.07 -12.01
N ALA A 54 -14.37 0.59 -13.17
CA ALA A 54 -14.74 1.19 -14.46
C ALA A 54 -15.98 0.55 -15.11
N ALA A 55 -16.72 -0.33 -14.42
CA ALA A 55 -17.93 -0.90 -15.01
C ALA A 55 -18.94 0.19 -15.36
N GLY A 56 -19.42 0.17 -16.60
CA GLY A 56 -20.38 1.17 -17.10
C GLY A 56 -19.77 2.50 -17.50
N LEU A 57 -18.43 2.65 -17.49
CA LEU A 57 -17.77 3.79 -18.10
C LEU A 57 -17.93 3.71 -19.63
N THR A 58 -18.42 4.79 -20.23
CA THR A 58 -18.58 4.93 -21.69
C THR A 58 -17.81 6.16 -22.17
N PRO A 59 -17.50 6.29 -23.47
CA PRO A 59 -16.69 7.39 -24.00
C PRO A 59 -17.18 8.81 -23.68
N GLY A 60 -18.43 8.99 -23.25
CA GLY A 60 -19.01 10.29 -22.84
C GLY A 60 -19.17 10.48 -21.33
N LYS A 61 -18.55 9.64 -20.50
CA LYS A 61 -18.66 9.66 -19.03
C LYS A 61 -17.32 9.79 -18.30
N VAL A 62 -16.30 10.33 -18.97
CA VAL A 62 -14.95 10.58 -18.43
C VAL A 62 -14.73 12.07 -18.22
#